data_AF-A0A8C6RJX8-F1
#
_entry.id   AF-A0A8C6RJX8-F1
#
_cell.length_a   1.000
_cell.length_b   1.000
_cell.length_c   1.000
_cell.angle_alpha   90.00
_cell.angle_beta   90.00
_cell.angle_gamma   90.00
#
_symmetry.space_group_name_H-M   'P 1'
#
loop_
_entity.id
_entity.type
_entity.pdbx_description
1 polymer ?
#
loop_
_entity_poly.entity_id
_entity_poly.type
_entity_poly.pdbx_seq_one_letter_code
_entity_poly.pdbx_strand_id
1 'polypeptide(L)'
;GAGEENLTKIICAQQCSRRCRGKSPSDCCHNQCAAGCTGPRESDCLVCHKFRDEATCKDTCPPLMLYNPTTYQMDVNPEGKYSFGATCVKTCPRNYVVTDHGSCVRACGPDNFEVEEDGVRKCKKCDGPCRKVCNGIGIGEFKDTLSINATNIKHFKNCTAISGDLHILPVAFKGDSFTHTPPLDPKELNILKTVKEITGFLLIQAWPENWTDLHAFENLEIIRGRTKQHGQFSLAVVGLNITSLGLRSLKEISDGDVIISTNQNLCYANTINWKKLFGTSSQKTKIQYNRAENDCKATGHVCNPLCSLEGCWGPEPRDCVSCQNVSRGRECVEKCNILDGCAGLGLEGCATNGPKIPSIATGIVGGLFLIVLLALGIGLFMRRRHIVRKRTLRRLLQEREVSSES
;
A
#
# COMPACT_ATOMS: atom_id res chain seq x y z
N GLY A 1 -19.81 -55.22 6.14
CA GLY A 1 -18.52 -55.75 5.66
C GLY A 1 -17.69 -54.60 5.18
N ALA A 2 -16.71 -54.17 5.98
CA ALA A 2 -15.70 -53.22 5.54
C ALA A 2 -14.62 -54.04 4.84
N GLY A 3 -14.52 -53.91 3.51
CA GLY A 3 -13.45 -54.53 2.75
C GLY A 3 -12.14 -53.85 3.07
N GLU A 4 -11.13 -54.64 3.47
CA GLU A 4 -9.74 -54.19 3.55
C GLU A 4 -9.26 -53.77 2.16
N GLU A 5 -9.13 -52.46 1.93
CA GLU A 5 -8.38 -51.95 0.78
C GLU A 5 -6.88 -52.12 1.04
N ASN A 6 -6.30 -53.18 0.48
CA ASN A 6 -4.87 -53.43 0.52
C ASN A 6 -4.16 -52.43 -0.42
N LEU A 7 -3.62 -51.33 0.12
CA LEU A 7 -2.86 -50.31 -0.62
C LEU A 7 -1.52 -50.88 -1.12
N THR A 8 -1.52 -51.47 -2.31
CA THR A 8 -0.30 -51.98 -2.95
C THR A 8 0.50 -50.84 -3.58
N LYS A 9 1.57 -50.40 -2.92
CA LYS A 9 2.53 -49.44 -3.50
C LYS A 9 3.41 -50.14 -4.53
N ILE A 10 3.10 -49.98 -5.82
CA ILE A 10 3.95 -50.48 -6.92
C ILE A 10 5.18 -49.58 -7.04
N ILE A 11 6.38 -50.18 -7.04
CA ILE A 11 7.64 -49.47 -7.35
C ILE A 11 7.75 -49.36 -8.87
N CYS A 12 7.71 -48.13 -9.37
CA CYS A 12 7.81 -47.83 -10.80
C CYS A 12 9.23 -47.98 -11.35
N ALA A 13 9.33 -48.10 -12.67
CA ALA A 13 10.60 -48.00 -13.38
C ALA A 13 11.25 -46.62 -13.14
N GLN A 14 12.59 -46.55 -13.16
CA GLN A 14 13.33 -45.30 -12.92
C GLN A 14 13.02 -44.20 -13.95
N GLN A 15 12.58 -44.58 -15.15
CA GLN A 15 12.21 -43.65 -16.23
C GLN A 15 10.85 -42.98 -15.99
N CYS A 16 10.01 -43.49 -15.09
CA CYS A 16 8.70 -42.92 -14.83
C CYS A 16 8.84 -41.64 -14.01
N SER A 17 8.23 -40.55 -14.48
CA SER A 17 8.32 -39.26 -13.80
C SER A 17 7.62 -39.25 -12.43
N ARG A 18 6.53 -40.02 -12.26
CA ARG A 18 5.73 -40.03 -11.01
C ARG A 18 5.03 -41.34 -10.68
N ARG A 19 4.04 -41.72 -11.49
CA ARG A 19 3.15 -42.88 -11.24
C ARG A 19 3.29 -43.87 -12.39
N CYS A 20 2.89 -45.10 -12.14
CA CYS A 20 2.87 -46.17 -13.11
C CYS A 20 1.74 -47.15 -12.79
N ARG A 21 1.32 -47.91 -13.80
CA ARG A 21 0.41 -49.05 -13.65
C ARG A 21 1.13 -50.39 -13.47
N GLY A 22 2.46 -50.40 -13.69
CA GLY A 22 3.29 -51.60 -13.69
C GLY A 22 4.79 -51.26 -13.59
N LYS A 23 5.63 -52.29 -13.51
CA LYS A 23 7.09 -52.14 -13.32
C LYS A 23 7.85 -51.85 -14.62
N SER A 24 7.22 -52.02 -15.79
CA SER A 24 7.85 -51.74 -17.08
C SER A 24 7.93 -50.23 -17.33
N PRO A 25 8.98 -49.72 -18.01
CA PRO A 25 9.00 -48.34 -18.50
C PRO A 25 7.80 -47.99 -19.41
N SER A 26 7.18 -48.96 -20.08
CA SER A 26 5.97 -48.75 -20.89
C SER A 26 4.70 -48.50 -20.05
N ASP A 27 4.76 -48.72 -18.75
CA ASP A 27 3.63 -48.58 -17.82
C ASP A 27 3.66 -47.26 -17.06
N CYS A 28 4.52 -46.32 -17.46
CA CYS A 28 4.54 -44.99 -16.89
C CYS A 28 3.25 -44.22 -17.20
N CYS A 29 2.71 -43.56 -16.19
CA CYS A 29 1.56 -42.67 -16.34
C CYS A 29 2.00 -41.29 -16.83
N HIS A 30 1.04 -40.54 -17.36
CA HIS A 30 1.24 -39.13 -17.66
C HIS A 30 1.67 -38.34 -16.41
N ASN A 31 2.49 -37.29 -16.59
CA ASN A 31 3.01 -36.48 -15.49
C ASN A 31 1.90 -35.75 -14.68
N GLN A 32 0.75 -35.52 -15.31
CA GLN A 32 -0.44 -34.91 -14.72
C GLN A 32 -1.33 -35.90 -13.96
N CYS A 33 -0.97 -37.19 -13.85
CA CYS A 33 -1.73 -38.15 -13.03
C CYS A 33 -1.27 -38.13 -11.56
N ALA A 34 -2.20 -38.04 -10.61
CA ALA A 34 -1.90 -37.99 -9.17
C ALA A 34 -1.84 -39.37 -8.49
N ALA A 35 -2.86 -40.21 -8.73
CA ALA A 35 -3.02 -41.49 -8.03
C ALA A 35 -2.46 -42.67 -8.85
N GLY A 36 -2.82 -42.72 -10.13
CA GLY A 36 -2.47 -43.78 -11.08
C GLY A 36 -3.12 -43.49 -12.43
N CYS A 37 -3.01 -44.44 -13.36
CA CYS A 37 -3.57 -44.31 -14.70
C CYS A 37 -4.01 -45.66 -15.27
N THR A 38 -4.92 -45.63 -16.24
CA THR A 38 -5.29 -46.79 -17.06
C THR A 38 -4.41 -46.90 -18.32
N GLY A 39 -3.78 -45.79 -18.73
CA GLY A 39 -2.92 -45.67 -19.89
C GLY A 39 -1.95 -44.47 -19.77
N PRO A 40 -1.09 -44.25 -20.78
CA PRO A 40 -0.02 -43.26 -20.69
C PRO A 40 -0.48 -41.82 -21.00
N ARG A 41 -1.70 -41.60 -21.50
CA ARG A 41 -2.17 -40.27 -21.92
C ARG A 41 -2.72 -39.46 -20.75
N GLU A 42 -2.81 -38.15 -20.93
CA GLU A 42 -3.41 -37.22 -19.95
C GLU A 42 -4.91 -37.44 -19.71
N SER A 43 -5.61 -38.12 -20.62
CA SER A 43 -7.01 -38.56 -20.48
C SER A 43 -7.17 -39.81 -19.65
N ASP A 44 -6.09 -40.56 -19.43
CA ASP A 44 -6.14 -41.90 -18.85
C ASP A 44 -5.82 -41.89 -17.35
N CYS A 45 -5.70 -40.70 -16.76
CA CYS A 45 -5.43 -40.54 -15.34
C CYS A 45 -6.66 -40.92 -14.50
N LEU A 46 -6.44 -41.64 -13.40
CA LEU A 46 -7.50 -41.91 -12.41
C LEU A 46 -7.97 -40.62 -11.72
N VAL A 47 -7.03 -39.73 -11.39
CA VAL A 47 -7.26 -38.41 -10.81
C VAL A 47 -6.19 -37.46 -11.31
N CYS A 48 -6.59 -36.24 -11.67
CA CYS A 48 -5.68 -35.18 -12.10
C CYS A 48 -4.85 -34.64 -10.94
N HIS A 49 -3.58 -34.34 -11.21
CA HIS A 49 -2.66 -33.79 -10.23
C HIS A 49 -2.88 -32.31 -9.95
N LYS A 50 -3.21 -31.52 -10.98
CA LYS A 50 -3.52 -30.08 -10.84
C LYS A 50 -4.94 -29.78 -11.25
N PHE A 51 -5.21 -29.70 -12.54
CA PHE A 51 -6.53 -29.33 -13.05
C PHE A 51 -7.10 -30.41 -13.95
N ARG A 52 -8.40 -30.64 -13.82
CA ARG A 52 -9.20 -31.41 -14.77
C ARG A 52 -9.89 -30.45 -15.73
N ASP A 53 -9.54 -30.54 -17.00
CA ASP A 53 -10.22 -29.85 -18.09
C ASP A 53 -11.04 -30.88 -18.89
N GLU A 54 -12.34 -30.94 -18.62
CA GLU A 54 -13.24 -31.97 -19.16
C GLU A 54 -12.73 -33.38 -18.87
N ALA A 55 -12.22 -34.10 -19.88
CA ALA A 55 -11.72 -35.45 -19.78
C ALA A 55 -10.18 -35.55 -19.67
N THR A 56 -9.45 -34.43 -19.74
CA THR A 56 -7.98 -34.43 -19.69
C THR A 56 -7.43 -33.74 -18.44
N CYS A 57 -6.27 -34.19 -17.99
CA CYS A 57 -5.56 -33.58 -16.88
C CYS A 57 -4.49 -32.60 -17.38
N LYS A 58 -4.61 -31.33 -16.97
CA LYS A 58 -3.74 -30.23 -17.39
C LYS A 58 -3.00 -29.62 -16.20
N ASP A 59 -1.84 -29.04 -16.49
CA ASP A 59 -1.03 -28.35 -15.49
C ASP A 59 -1.64 -27.00 -15.07
N THR A 60 -2.26 -26.31 -16.02
CA THR A 60 -3.00 -25.05 -15.85
C THR A 60 -4.26 -25.07 -16.73
N CYS A 61 -5.30 -24.37 -16.32
CA CYS A 61 -6.46 -24.15 -17.20
C CYS A 61 -6.06 -23.30 -18.42
N PRO A 62 -6.75 -23.48 -19.58
CA PRO A 62 -6.56 -22.62 -20.74
C PRO A 62 -6.63 -21.13 -20.37
N PRO A 63 -5.58 -20.34 -20.66
CA PRO A 63 -5.52 -18.94 -20.23
C PRO A 63 -6.61 -18.12 -20.92
N LEU A 64 -7.13 -17.11 -20.24
CA LEU A 64 -8.18 -16.23 -20.79
C LEU A 64 -7.66 -15.28 -21.88
N MET A 65 -6.35 -15.00 -21.86
CA MET A 65 -5.68 -14.14 -22.83
C MET A 65 -4.48 -14.88 -23.43
N LEU A 66 -4.24 -14.72 -24.73
CA LEU A 66 -3.10 -15.27 -25.45
C LEU A 66 -2.26 -14.14 -26.03
N TYR A 67 -0.95 -14.32 -26.02
CA TYR A 67 -0.04 -13.38 -26.67
C TYR A 67 -0.08 -13.55 -28.18
N ASN A 68 -0.38 -12.48 -28.90
CA ASN A 68 -0.35 -12.45 -30.36
C ASN A 68 1.01 -11.91 -30.83
N PRO A 69 1.86 -12.77 -31.44
CA PRO A 69 3.21 -12.38 -31.85
C PRO A 69 3.23 -11.40 -33.04
N THR A 70 2.12 -11.24 -33.76
CA THR A 70 2.02 -10.31 -34.90
C THR A 70 1.74 -8.88 -34.42
N THR A 71 0.85 -8.73 -33.44
CA THR A 71 0.45 -7.42 -32.88
C THR A 71 1.27 -7.03 -31.66
N TYR A 72 2.02 -7.97 -31.07
CA TYR A 72 2.72 -7.82 -29.79
C TYR A 72 1.78 -7.46 -28.64
N GLN A 73 0.51 -7.88 -28.71
CA GLN A 73 -0.54 -7.61 -27.72
C GLN A 73 -1.14 -8.90 -27.14
N MET A 74 -1.94 -8.76 -26.09
CA MET A 74 -2.70 -9.84 -25.48
C MET A 74 -4.12 -9.85 -26.06
N ASP A 75 -4.49 -10.92 -26.75
CA ASP A 75 -5.81 -11.12 -27.34
C ASP A 75 -6.64 -12.07 -26.49
N VAL A 76 -7.96 -11.92 -26.52
CA VAL A 76 -8.88 -12.81 -25.80
C VAL A 76 -8.80 -14.22 -26.39
N ASN A 77 -8.61 -15.23 -25.54
CA ASN A 77 -8.61 -16.63 -25.94
C ASN A 77 -10.06 -17.17 -26.03
N PRO A 78 -10.56 -17.57 -27.21
CA PRO A 78 -11.89 -18.18 -27.32
C PRO A 78 -12.04 -19.50 -26.54
N GLU A 79 -10.92 -20.20 -26.31
CA GLU A 79 -10.88 -21.45 -25.53
C GLU A 79 -10.55 -21.22 -24.04
N GLY A 80 -10.46 -19.96 -23.60
CA GLY A 80 -10.14 -19.61 -22.23
C GLY A 80 -11.13 -20.19 -21.23
N LYS A 81 -10.61 -20.74 -20.11
CA LYS A 81 -11.43 -21.31 -19.04
C LYS A 81 -10.95 -20.82 -17.68
N TYR A 82 -11.89 -20.63 -16.77
CA TYR A 82 -11.63 -20.28 -15.39
C TYR A 82 -11.24 -21.50 -14.57
N SER A 83 -10.39 -21.33 -13.56
CA SER A 83 -10.13 -22.37 -12.57
C SER A 83 -11.16 -22.28 -11.43
N PHE A 84 -11.85 -23.39 -11.20
CA PHE A 84 -12.76 -23.59 -10.06
C PHE A 84 -12.26 -24.79 -9.24
N GLY A 85 -11.57 -24.50 -8.14
CA GLY A 85 -10.85 -25.52 -7.38
C GLY A 85 -9.81 -26.23 -8.26
N ALA A 86 -9.97 -27.54 -8.45
CA ALA A 86 -9.10 -28.37 -9.30
C ALA A 86 -9.74 -28.68 -10.68
N THR A 87 -10.70 -27.87 -11.14
CA THR A 87 -11.41 -28.07 -12.42
C THR A 87 -11.40 -26.81 -13.27
N CYS A 88 -11.39 -26.96 -14.59
CA CYS A 88 -11.51 -25.84 -15.54
C CYS A 88 -12.96 -25.71 -16.03
N VAL A 89 -13.52 -24.50 -15.97
CA VAL A 89 -14.93 -24.21 -16.32
C VAL A 89 -15.02 -23.01 -17.27
N LYS A 90 -15.99 -23.02 -18.19
CA LYS A 90 -16.19 -21.89 -19.12
C LYS A 90 -16.74 -20.64 -18.44
N THR A 91 -17.56 -20.81 -17.40
CA THR A 91 -18.14 -19.73 -16.61
C THR A 91 -18.09 -20.08 -15.12
N CYS A 92 -17.81 -19.09 -14.28
CA CYS A 92 -17.88 -19.29 -12.84
C CYS A 92 -19.35 -19.48 -12.39
N PRO A 93 -19.60 -20.28 -11.34
CA PRO A 93 -20.94 -20.40 -10.76
C PRO A 93 -21.46 -19.04 -10.30
N ARG A 94 -22.79 -18.83 -10.35
CA ARG A 94 -23.41 -17.51 -10.11
C ARG A 94 -22.98 -16.81 -8.83
N ASN A 95 -22.74 -17.57 -7.75
CA ASN A 95 -22.37 -17.03 -6.43
C ASN A 95 -20.85 -16.84 -6.23
N TYR A 96 -20.03 -17.00 -7.27
CA TYR A 96 -18.58 -16.79 -7.24
C TYR A 96 -18.17 -15.52 -8.00
N VAL A 97 -16.97 -15.04 -7.69
CA VAL A 97 -16.34 -13.83 -8.26
C VAL A 97 -15.03 -14.24 -8.94
N VAL A 98 -14.71 -13.59 -10.06
CA VAL A 98 -13.52 -13.85 -10.87
C VAL A 98 -12.34 -12.99 -10.39
N THR A 99 -11.19 -13.62 -10.13
CA THR A 99 -9.93 -12.89 -9.90
C THR A 99 -9.25 -12.49 -11.20
N ASP A 100 -8.31 -11.53 -11.18
CA ASP A 100 -7.47 -11.18 -12.34
C ASP A 100 -6.72 -12.39 -12.96
N HIS A 101 -6.41 -13.41 -12.15
CA HIS A 101 -5.77 -14.64 -12.62
C HIS A 101 -6.72 -15.69 -13.23
N GLY A 102 -8.00 -15.35 -13.42
CA GLY A 102 -8.99 -16.27 -13.99
C GLY A 102 -9.45 -17.39 -13.04
N SER A 103 -9.38 -17.19 -11.72
CA SER A 103 -9.89 -18.14 -10.73
C SER A 103 -11.27 -17.73 -10.20
N CYS A 104 -12.14 -18.70 -9.93
CA CYS A 104 -13.44 -18.50 -9.30
C CYS A 104 -13.30 -18.58 -7.77
N VAL A 105 -13.45 -17.45 -7.07
CA VAL A 105 -13.36 -17.35 -5.60
C VAL A 105 -14.70 -16.94 -4.98
N ARG A 106 -14.90 -17.24 -3.70
CA ARG A 106 -16.15 -16.88 -2.99
C ARG A 106 -16.23 -15.40 -2.64
N ALA A 107 -15.09 -14.77 -2.40
CA ALA A 107 -14.95 -13.37 -2.07
C ALA A 107 -13.58 -12.87 -2.54
N CYS A 108 -13.49 -11.58 -2.81
CA CYS A 108 -12.22 -10.94 -3.14
C CYS A 108 -11.26 -10.93 -1.94
N GLY A 109 -9.97 -10.88 -2.23
CA GLY A 109 -8.94 -10.67 -1.21
C GLY A 109 -9.09 -9.31 -0.51
N PRO A 110 -8.40 -9.10 0.63
CA PRO A 110 -8.55 -7.89 1.44
C PRO A 110 -8.15 -6.60 0.71
N ASP A 111 -7.33 -6.69 -0.35
CA ASP A 111 -6.86 -5.57 -1.16
C ASP A 111 -7.67 -5.34 -2.44
N ASN A 112 -8.76 -6.12 -2.62
CA ASN A 112 -9.63 -6.05 -3.80
C ASN A 112 -11.09 -5.84 -3.38
N PHE A 113 -11.87 -5.23 -4.27
CA PHE A 113 -13.31 -5.07 -4.14
C PHE A 113 -14.05 -5.71 -5.33
N GLU A 114 -15.29 -6.12 -5.07
CA GLU A 114 -16.14 -6.73 -6.09
C GLU A 114 -16.75 -5.64 -6.99
N VAL A 115 -16.62 -5.82 -8.30
CA VAL A 115 -17.23 -4.99 -9.34
C VAL A 115 -17.97 -5.89 -10.31
N GLU A 116 -19.16 -5.48 -10.70
CA GLU A 116 -19.89 -6.12 -11.79
C GLU A 116 -19.55 -5.41 -13.11
N GLU A 117 -18.95 -6.15 -14.04
CA GLU A 117 -18.54 -5.64 -15.35
C GLU A 117 -18.97 -6.68 -16.41
N ASP A 118 -19.75 -6.25 -17.38
CA ASP A 118 -20.33 -7.10 -18.43
C ASP A 118 -21.14 -8.30 -17.87
N GLY A 119 -21.83 -8.11 -16.74
CA GLY A 119 -22.60 -9.16 -16.05
C GLY A 119 -21.76 -10.23 -15.36
N VAL A 120 -20.44 -10.04 -15.28
CA VAL A 120 -19.51 -10.90 -14.54
C VAL A 120 -18.98 -10.15 -13.33
N ARG A 121 -19.06 -10.78 -12.16
CA ARG A 121 -18.53 -10.24 -10.91
C ARG A 121 -17.03 -10.51 -10.87
N LYS A 122 -16.22 -9.45 -10.82
CA LYS A 122 -14.76 -9.48 -10.85
C LYS A 122 -14.17 -8.80 -9.61
N CYS A 123 -13.00 -9.24 -9.20
CA CYS A 123 -12.23 -8.61 -8.12
C CYS A 123 -11.23 -7.62 -8.69
N LYS A 124 -11.47 -6.31 -8.51
CA LYS A 124 -10.51 -5.26 -8.89
C LYS A 124 -9.73 -4.79 -7.67
N LYS A 125 -8.45 -4.48 -7.84
CA LYS A 125 -7.59 -3.93 -6.79
C LYS A 125 -8.08 -2.56 -6.34
N CYS A 126 -8.11 -2.32 -5.04
CA CYS A 126 -8.49 -1.01 -4.48
C CYS A 126 -7.43 0.06 -4.76
N ASP A 127 -7.86 1.29 -4.99
CA ASP A 127 -6.95 2.45 -5.05
C ASP A 127 -6.69 3.00 -3.63
N GLY A 128 -5.58 2.53 -3.04
CA GLY A 128 -5.27 2.71 -1.63
C GLY A 128 -6.03 1.72 -0.73
N PRO A 129 -6.33 2.06 0.54
CA PRO A 129 -7.07 1.19 1.44
C PRO A 129 -8.46 0.84 0.88
N CYS A 130 -8.82 -0.45 0.91
CA CYS A 130 -10.13 -0.89 0.45
C CYS A 130 -11.28 -0.30 1.26
N ARG A 131 -12.43 -0.16 0.59
CA ARG A 131 -13.61 0.45 1.20
C ARG A 131 -14.09 -0.35 2.41
N LYS A 132 -13.83 0.16 3.61
CA LYS A 132 -14.38 -0.34 4.86
C LYS A 132 -15.34 0.70 5.42
N VAL A 133 -16.61 0.33 5.51
CA VAL A 133 -17.65 1.16 6.11
C VAL A 133 -17.70 0.85 7.60
N CYS A 134 -17.66 1.90 8.42
CA CYS A 134 -17.72 1.80 9.89
C CYS A 134 -18.84 2.71 10.41
N ASN A 135 -19.44 2.36 11.54
CA ASN A 135 -20.49 3.18 12.14
C ASN A 135 -19.89 4.48 12.70
N GLY A 136 -20.63 5.58 12.55
CA GLY A 136 -20.32 6.84 13.22
C GLY A 136 -20.83 6.87 14.66
N ILE A 137 -20.44 7.91 15.39
CA ILE A 137 -20.92 8.20 16.74
C ILE A 137 -22.45 8.37 16.72
N GLY A 138 -23.14 7.82 17.72
CA GLY A 138 -24.61 7.85 17.82
C GLY A 138 -25.33 6.73 17.04
N ILE A 139 -24.61 5.83 16.37
CA ILE A 139 -25.18 4.73 15.58
C ILE A 139 -24.60 3.37 16.01
N GLY A 140 -25.45 2.34 16.06
CA GLY A 140 -25.03 0.96 16.29
C GLY A 140 -24.30 0.79 17.62
N GLU A 141 -23.07 0.29 17.56
CA GLU A 141 -22.19 0.11 18.73
C GLU A 141 -21.82 1.42 19.45
N PHE A 142 -21.97 2.57 18.78
CA PHE A 142 -21.67 3.90 19.35
C PHE A 142 -22.92 4.70 19.72
N LYS A 143 -24.09 4.07 19.84
CA LYS A 143 -25.37 4.75 20.11
C LYS A 143 -25.34 5.66 21.34
N ASP A 144 -24.79 5.19 22.44
CA ASP A 144 -24.71 5.93 23.71
C ASP A 144 -23.35 6.63 23.91
N THR A 145 -22.54 6.69 22.86
CA THR A 145 -21.24 7.35 22.87
C THR A 145 -21.37 8.82 22.49
N LEU A 146 -20.81 9.70 23.30
CA LEU A 146 -20.84 11.15 23.04
C LEU A 146 -19.77 11.60 22.02
N SER A 147 -18.59 11.00 22.05
CA SER A 147 -17.41 11.42 21.26
C SER A 147 -16.48 10.25 20.97
N ILE A 148 -15.68 10.38 19.91
CA ILE A 148 -14.49 9.54 19.71
C ILE A 148 -13.59 9.67 20.94
N ASN A 149 -13.21 8.56 21.55
CA ASN A 149 -12.48 8.52 22.80
C ASN A 149 -11.46 7.35 22.82
N ALA A 150 -10.69 7.21 23.90
CA ALA A 150 -9.66 6.19 24.02
C ALA A 150 -10.16 4.74 23.92
N THR A 151 -11.43 4.47 24.27
CA THR A 151 -11.98 3.11 24.25
C THR A 151 -12.52 2.73 22.87
N ASN A 152 -13.12 3.68 22.14
CA ASN A 152 -13.74 3.41 20.84
C ASN A 152 -12.83 3.64 19.63
N ILE A 153 -11.79 4.49 19.72
CA ILE A 153 -11.01 4.94 18.54
C ILE A 153 -10.39 3.79 17.72
N LYS A 154 -10.06 2.67 18.37
CA LYS A 154 -9.48 1.48 17.74
C LYS A 154 -10.44 0.78 16.76
N HIS A 155 -11.75 0.95 16.93
CA HIS A 155 -12.76 0.41 15.99
C HIS A 155 -12.69 1.11 14.63
N PHE A 156 -12.21 2.36 14.60
CA PHE A 156 -12.03 3.15 13.38
C PHE A 156 -10.81 2.73 12.55
N LYS A 157 -10.05 1.72 12.98
CA LYS A 157 -8.87 1.22 12.25
C LYS A 157 -9.25 0.74 10.85
N ASN A 158 -8.53 1.25 9.85
CA ASN A 158 -8.72 0.99 8.42
C ASN A 158 -10.09 1.39 7.87
N CYS A 159 -10.87 2.20 8.60
CA CYS A 159 -12.15 2.70 8.09
C CYS A 159 -11.91 3.76 7.03
N THR A 160 -12.56 3.62 5.87
CA THR A 160 -12.46 4.57 4.77
C THR A 160 -13.73 5.40 4.60
N ALA A 161 -14.87 4.86 5.03
CA ALA A 161 -16.15 5.54 5.00
C ALA A 161 -16.85 5.40 6.36
N ILE A 162 -17.34 6.51 6.88
CA ILE A 162 -18.09 6.55 8.14
C ILE A 162 -19.57 6.69 7.82
N SER A 163 -20.34 5.68 8.23
CA SER A 163 -21.80 5.68 8.20
C SER A 163 -22.33 6.32 9.47
N GLY A 164 -22.49 7.64 9.44
CA GLY A 164 -22.97 8.45 10.54
C GLY A 164 -22.11 9.68 10.78
N ASP A 165 -22.09 10.13 12.03
CA ASP A 165 -21.44 11.37 12.46
C ASP A 165 -20.09 11.10 13.13
N LEU A 166 -19.20 12.08 13.14
CA LEU A 166 -17.98 12.07 13.96
C LEU A 166 -17.98 13.26 14.91
N HIS A 167 -17.86 12.99 16.21
CA HIS A 167 -17.79 14.01 17.25
C HIS A 167 -16.45 13.94 17.99
N ILE A 168 -15.71 15.04 18.01
CA ILE A 168 -14.47 15.20 18.77
C ILE A 168 -14.67 16.33 19.77
N LEU A 169 -14.91 15.95 21.02
CA LEU A 169 -15.32 16.84 22.10
C LEU A 169 -14.22 16.93 23.19
N PRO A 170 -14.21 17.97 24.04
CA PRO A 170 -13.20 18.13 25.09
C PRO A 170 -13.08 16.93 26.04
N VAL A 171 -14.20 16.23 26.30
CA VAL A 171 -14.24 15.04 27.16
C VAL A 171 -13.36 13.90 26.65
N ALA A 172 -13.13 13.80 25.34
CA ALA A 172 -12.24 12.79 24.76
C ALA A 172 -10.80 12.92 25.27
N PHE A 173 -10.30 14.16 25.39
CA PHE A 173 -8.92 14.42 25.81
C PHE A 173 -8.77 14.58 27.33
N LYS A 174 -9.83 14.99 28.03
CA LYS A 174 -9.83 15.05 29.51
C LYS A 174 -10.05 13.68 30.15
N GLY A 175 -10.64 12.74 29.41
CA GLY A 175 -11.19 11.51 29.97
C GLY A 175 -12.53 11.77 30.64
N ASP A 176 -13.23 10.67 30.94
CA ASP A 176 -14.51 10.69 31.63
C ASP A 176 -14.53 9.64 32.74
N SER A 177 -14.62 10.12 33.98
CA SER A 177 -14.67 9.26 35.16
C SER A 177 -15.98 8.48 35.27
N PHE A 178 -17.11 9.00 34.75
CA PHE A 178 -18.40 8.34 34.84
C PHE A 178 -18.46 7.08 33.96
N THR A 179 -17.98 7.19 32.72
CA THR A 179 -17.87 6.05 31.79
C THR A 179 -16.58 5.26 31.95
N HIS A 180 -15.73 5.59 32.94
CA HIS A 180 -14.40 4.99 33.15
C HIS A 180 -13.50 5.03 31.90
N THR A 181 -13.64 6.09 31.11
CA THR A 181 -12.90 6.28 29.86
C THR A 181 -11.64 7.11 30.13
N PRO A 182 -10.43 6.60 29.84
CA PRO A 182 -9.21 7.37 30.03
C PRO A 182 -9.07 8.49 28.98
N PRO A 183 -8.20 9.49 29.23
CA PRO A 183 -7.80 10.47 28.24
C PRO A 183 -7.31 9.84 26.94
N LEU A 184 -7.77 10.34 25.79
CA LEU A 184 -7.31 9.93 24.47
C LEU A 184 -5.86 10.39 24.24
N ASP A 185 -4.98 9.46 23.83
CA ASP A 185 -3.66 9.83 23.32
C ASP A 185 -3.83 10.55 21.97
N PRO A 186 -3.37 11.81 21.83
CA PRO A 186 -3.43 12.56 20.57
C PRO A 186 -2.96 11.75 19.36
N LYS A 187 -1.91 10.93 19.50
CA LYS A 187 -1.34 10.16 18.39
C LYS A 187 -2.32 9.15 17.80
N GLU A 188 -3.29 8.65 18.57
CA GLU A 188 -4.30 7.71 18.08
C GLU A 188 -5.26 8.35 17.07
N LEU A 189 -5.37 9.69 17.01
CA LEU A 189 -6.15 10.38 15.96
C LEU A 189 -5.62 10.08 14.54
N ASN A 190 -4.36 9.68 14.40
CA ASN A 190 -3.82 9.24 13.10
C ASN A 190 -4.56 8.03 12.51
N ILE A 191 -5.30 7.27 13.33
CA ILE A 191 -6.18 6.19 12.84
C ILE A 191 -7.21 6.72 11.83
N LEU A 192 -7.66 7.96 12.00
CA LEU A 192 -8.68 8.57 11.14
C LEU A 192 -8.13 9.01 9.78
N LYS A 193 -6.80 8.97 9.56
CA LYS A 193 -6.19 9.32 8.26
C LYS A 193 -6.68 8.48 7.10
N THR A 194 -7.22 7.28 7.34
CA THR A 194 -7.77 6.44 6.27
C THR A 194 -9.15 6.88 5.81
N VAL A 195 -9.84 7.73 6.59
CA VAL A 195 -11.20 8.18 6.31
C VAL A 195 -11.21 9.12 5.11
N LYS A 196 -11.97 8.74 4.07
CA LYS A 196 -12.20 9.51 2.85
C LYS A 196 -13.62 10.06 2.75
N GLU A 197 -14.58 9.45 3.44
CA GLU A 197 -15.99 9.79 3.32
C GLU A 197 -16.68 9.77 4.70
N ILE A 198 -17.49 10.80 4.98
CA ILE A 198 -18.40 10.84 6.14
C ILE A 198 -19.82 11.06 5.62
N THR A 199 -20.75 10.16 5.95
CA THR A 199 -22.13 10.28 5.45
C THR A 199 -22.96 11.29 6.23
N GLY A 200 -22.65 11.49 7.51
CA GLY A 200 -23.30 12.45 8.39
C GLY A 200 -22.55 13.77 8.46
N PHE A 201 -22.31 14.28 9.66
CA PHE A 201 -21.55 15.50 9.91
C PHE A 201 -20.24 15.26 10.67
N LEU A 202 -19.32 16.23 10.55
CA LEU A 202 -18.06 16.27 11.31
C LEU A 202 -18.10 17.45 12.29
N LEU A 203 -18.04 17.15 13.59
CA LEU A 203 -18.01 18.14 14.68
C LEU A 203 -16.71 18.03 15.46
N ILE A 204 -15.94 19.10 15.50
CA ILE A 204 -14.68 19.22 16.24
C ILE A 204 -14.77 20.43 17.16
N GLN A 205 -14.87 20.17 18.46
CA GLN A 205 -14.90 21.17 19.54
C GLN A 205 -13.68 21.08 20.46
N ALA A 206 -12.80 20.10 20.24
CA ALA A 206 -11.51 20.01 20.89
C ALA A 206 -10.49 19.40 19.95
N TRP A 207 -9.25 19.83 20.09
CA TRP A 207 -8.11 19.31 19.35
C TRP A 207 -6.84 19.44 20.20
N PRO A 208 -5.83 18.57 20.04
CA PRO A 208 -4.58 18.69 20.77
C PRO A 208 -3.87 20.03 20.50
N GLU A 209 -3.48 20.75 21.55
CA GLU A 209 -2.89 22.09 21.44
C GLU A 209 -1.54 22.12 20.71
N ASN A 210 -0.80 21.00 20.74
CA ASN A 210 0.50 20.87 20.08
C ASN A 210 0.40 20.73 18.55
N TRP A 211 -0.81 20.63 17.99
CA TRP A 211 -1.04 20.37 16.58
C TRP A 211 -1.68 21.58 15.89
N THR A 212 -1.09 21.96 14.76
CA THR A 212 -1.39 23.20 14.06
C THR A 212 -2.51 23.09 13.03
N ASP A 213 -2.93 21.86 12.69
CA ASP A 213 -3.96 21.56 11.69
C ASP A 213 -4.79 20.31 12.06
N LEU A 214 -5.80 20.01 11.23
CA LEU A 214 -6.63 18.81 11.33
C LEU A 214 -6.04 17.63 10.51
N HIS A 215 -4.72 17.39 10.59
CA HIS A 215 -4.01 16.34 9.83
C HIS A 215 -4.68 14.94 9.83
N ALA A 216 -5.45 14.59 10.85
CA ALA A 216 -6.18 13.32 10.90
C ALA A 216 -7.21 13.17 9.76
N PHE A 217 -7.71 14.28 9.22
CA PHE A 217 -8.70 14.34 8.15
C PHE A 217 -8.09 14.81 6.82
N GLU A 218 -6.76 14.72 6.66
CA GLU A 218 -6.08 15.18 5.44
C GLU A 218 -6.48 14.44 4.17
N ASN A 219 -7.05 13.23 4.29
CA ASN A 219 -7.56 12.41 3.19
C ASN A 219 -9.09 12.44 3.07
N LEU A 220 -9.79 13.22 3.89
CA LEU A 220 -11.24 13.34 3.82
C LEU A 220 -11.63 14.05 2.51
N GLU A 221 -12.39 13.37 1.65
CA GLU A 221 -12.79 13.85 0.33
C GLU A 221 -14.21 14.40 0.32
N ILE A 222 -15.13 13.74 1.03
CA ILE A 222 -16.57 14.04 0.96
C ILE A 222 -17.21 14.02 2.34
N ILE A 223 -17.99 15.06 2.65
CA ILE A 223 -18.94 15.10 3.76
C ILE A 223 -20.35 15.18 3.16
N ARG A 224 -21.18 14.15 3.35
CA ARG A 224 -22.51 14.14 2.72
C ARG A 224 -23.56 14.96 3.47
N GLY A 225 -23.44 15.10 4.78
CA GLY A 225 -24.39 15.88 5.58
C GLY A 225 -25.81 15.30 5.61
N ARG A 226 -26.00 13.97 5.53
CA ARG A 226 -27.33 13.34 5.63
C ARG A 226 -27.97 13.58 7.00
N THR A 227 -27.13 13.67 8.02
CA THR A 227 -27.40 14.15 9.37
C THR A 227 -26.59 15.42 9.59
N LYS A 228 -27.05 16.31 10.49
CA LYS A 228 -26.45 17.62 10.71
C LYS A 228 -26.49 17.99 12.19
N GLN A 229 -25.45 18.67 12.66
CA GLN A 229 -25.40 19.18 14.02
C GLN A 229 -26.47 20.26 14.23
N HIS A 230 -27.32 20.08 15.24
CA HIS A 230 -28.54 20.86 15.46
C HIS A 230 -29.44 20.97 14.21
N GLY A 231 -29.39 19.98 13.31
CA GLY A 231 -30.16 20.00 12.07
C GLY A 231 -29.67 20.99 11.00
N GLN A 232 -28.54 21.68 11.22
CA GLN A 232 -28.06 22.73 10.32
C GLN A 232 -26.65 22.49 9.77
N PHE A 233 -25.67 22.16 10.62
CA PHE A 233 -24.26 22.15 10.22
C PHE A 233 -23.75 20.75 9.88
N SER A 234 -23.17 20.56 8.70
CA SER A 234 -22.50 19.31 8.30
C SER A 234 -21.00 19.32 8.59
N LEU A 235 -20.40 20.51 8.74
CA LEU A 235 -19.03 20.68 9.23
C LEU A 235 -19.01 21.78 10.29
N ALA A 236 -18.48 21.44 11.46
CA ALA A 236 -18.35 22.36 12.59
C ALA A 236 -16.95 22.27 13.21
N VAL A 237 -16.19 23.36 13.14
CA VAL A 237 -14.83 23.51 13.69
C VAL A 237 -14.82 24.71 14.64
N VAL A 238 -14.92 24.45 15.95
CA VAL A 238 -15.21 25.50 16.92
C VAL A 238 -14.25 25.47 18.10
N GLY A 239 -13.66 26.63 18.43
CA GLY A 239 -12.90 26.80 19.67
C GLY A 239 -11.55 26.07 19.71
N LEU A 240 -10.89 25.89 18.57
CA LEU A 240 -9.62 25.17 18.46
C LEU A 240 -8.42 26.11 18.42
N ASN A 241 -7.25 25.59 18.80
CA ASN A 241 -5.97 26.31 18.76
C ASN A 241 -5.14 26.01 17.49
N ILE A 242 -5.82 25.78 16.36
CA ILE A 242 -5.18 25.47 15.07
C ILE A 242 -4.83 26.75 14.29
N THR A 243 -3.81 26.68 13.43
CA THR A 243 -3.40 27.77 12.54
C THR A 243 -3.95 27.62 11.11
N SER A 244 -4.22 26.38 10.69
CA SER A 244 -4.77 26.04 9.37
C SER A 244 -5.74 24.86 9.50
N LEU A 245 -6.62 24.66 8.51
CA LEU A 245 -7.58 23.55 8.54
C LEU A 245 -6.94 22.22 8.14
N GLY A 246 -6.09 22.21 7.10
CA GLY A 246 -5.42 20.98 6.65
C GLY A 246 -6.32 19.95 5.94
N LEU A 247 -7.56 20.32 5.58
CA LEU A 247 -8.52 19.44 4.87
C LEU A 247 -8.23 19.36 3.36
N ARG A 248 -6.97 19.08 2.99
CA ARG A 248 -6.44 19.22 1.63
C ARG A 248 -7.10 18.34 0.56
N SER A 249 -7.73 17.23 0.97
CA SER A 249 -8.44 16.34 0.05
C SER A 249 -9.94 16.64 -0.10
N LEU A 250 -10.48 17.59 0.68
CA LEU A 250 -11.91 17.86 0.70
C LEU A 250 -12.36 18.49 -0.62
N LYS A 251 -13.24 17.79 -1.33
CA LYS A 251 -13.75 18.17 -2.65
C LYS A 251 -15.23 18.52 -2.62
N GLU A 252 -15.99 17.94 -1.70
CA GLU A 252 -17.45 18.07 -1.68
C GLU A 252 -18.02 18.06 -0.25
N ILE A 253 -18.96 18.98 -0.01
CA ILE A 253 -19.89 18.97 1.11
C ILE A 253 -21.30 18.95 0.52
N SER A 254 -21.88 17.75 0.40
CA SER A 254 -23.09 17.55 -0.40
C SER A 254 -24.30 18.33 0.13
N ASP A 255 -24.42 18.47 1.45
CA ASP A 255 -25.51 19.21 2.10
C ASP A 255 -25.10 19.67 3.53
N GLY A 256 -25.81 20.64 4.09
CA GLY A 256 -25.58 21.25 5.41
C GLY A 256 -24.59 22.41 5.41
N ASP A 257 -24.80 23.33 6.36
CA ASP A 257 -23.99 24.54 6.51
C ASP A 257 -22.62 24.23 7.13
N VAL A 258 -21.69 25.16 6.96
CA VAL A 258 -20.35 25.09 7.54
C VAL A 258 -20.20 26.17 8.61
N ILE A 259 -19.79 25.79 9.83
CA ILE A 259 -19.44 26.73 10.89
C ILE A 259 -17.99 26.57 11.30
N ILE A 260 -17.21 27.64 11.17
CA ILE A 260 -15.81 27.70 11.59
C ILE A 260 -15.67 28.94 12.45
N SER A 261 -15.70 28.76 13.76
CA SER A 261 -15.81 29.89 14.68
C SER A 261 -14.89 29.78 15.87
N THR A 262 -14.48 30.93 16.37
CA THR A 262 -13.80 31.02 17.68
C THR A 262 -12.43 30.33 17.71
N ASN A 263 -11.78 30.19 16.54
CA ASN A 263 -10.43 29.62 16.40
C ASN A 263 -9.42 30.78 16.29
N GLN A 264 -8.87 31.21 17.43
CA GLN A 264 -8.15 32.49 17.55
C GLN A 264 -6.91 32.61 16.66
N ASN A 265 -6.25 31.49 16.36
CA ASN A 265 -5.02 31.44 15.55
C ASN A 265 -5.25 31.02 14.10
N LEU A 266 -6.49 30.67 13.73
CA LEU A 266 -6.80 30.11 12.42
C LEU A 266 -6.74 31.16 11.32
N CYS A 267 -5.88 30.91 10.33
CA CYS A 267 -5.82 31.61 9.05
C CYS A 267 -6.38 30.72 7.92
N TYR A 268 -6.40 31.23 6.69
CA TYR A 268 -6.75 30.52 5.45
C TYR A 268 -8.24 30.15 5.22
N ALA A 269 -9.04 29.97 6.27
CA ALA A 269 -10.45 29.53 6.12
C ALA A 269 -11.32 30.43 5.20
N ASN A 270 -11.02 31.73 5.16
CA ASN A 270 -11.70 32.71 4.30
C ASN A 270 -11.25 32.67 2.83
N THR A 271 -10.12 32.04 2.52
CA THR A 271 -9.57 31.99 1.15
C THR A 271 -10.32 31.00 0.26
N ILE A 272 -10.96 29.99 0.87
CA ILE A 272 -11.59 28.89 0.16
C ILE A 272 -12.91 29.35 -0.45
N ASN A 273 -13.10 29.02 -1.73
CA ASN A 273 -14.38 29.22 -2.41
C ASN A 273 -15.39 28.11 -2.04
N TRP A 274 -15.97 28.22 -0.84
CA TRP A 274 -16.89 27.21 -0.28
C TRP A 274 -18.08 26.86 -1.18
N LYS A 275 -18.56 27.81 -2.00
CA LYS A 275 -19.66 27.56 -2.95
C LYS A 275 -19.34 26.46 -3.96
N LYS A 276 -18.07 26.23 -4.29
CA LYS A 276 -17.65 25.14 -5.18
C LYS A 276 -17.64 23.77 -4.51
N LEU A 277 -17.54 23.75 -3.18
CA LEU A 277 -17.61 22.51 -2.39
C LEU A 277 -19.07 22.10 -2.14
N PHE A 278 -20.00 23.05 -2.13
CA PHE A 278 -21.40 22.80 -1.82
C PHE A 278 -22.14 22.06 -2.93
N GLY A 279 -22.86 21.00 -2.55
CA GLY A 279 -23.75 20.27 -3.44
C GLY A 279 -25.09 20.97 -3.69
N THR A 280 -25.50 21.89 -2.81
CA THR A 280 -26.78 22.62 -2.91
C THR A 280 -26.59 24.13 -2.79
N SER A 281 -27.46 24.90 -3.46
CA SER A 281 -27.37 26.36 -3.51
C SER A 281 -27.78 27.07 -2.21
N SER A 282 -28.50 26.39 -1.31
CA SER A 282 -28.99 26.94 -0.04
C SER A 282 -27.96 26.94 1.08
N GLN A 283 -26.87 26.18 0.94
CA GLN A 283 -25.82 26.05 1.95
C GLN A 283 -25.10 27.38 2.21
N LYS A 284 -24.76 27.60 3.48
CA LYS A 284 -24.09 28.82 3.94
C LYS A 284 -22.86 28.50 4.77
N THR A 285 -21.95 29.47 4.82
CA THR A 285 -20.81 29.47 5.71
C THR A 285 -21.02 30.48 6.83
N LYS A 286 -20.61 30.11 8.05
CA LYS A 286 -20.53 30.98 9.21
C LYS A 286 -19.09 30.94 9.73
N ILE A 287 -18.25 31.81 9.16
CA ILE A 287 -16.83 31.92 9.49
C ILE A 287 -16.62 33.25 10.22
N GLN A 288 -16.45 33.19 11.54
CA GLN A 288 -16.43 34.38 12.39
C GLN A 288 -15.60 34.15 13.66
N TYR A 289 -15.13 35.24 14.30
CA TYR A 289 -14.33 35.16 15.53
C TYR A 289 -13.07 34.29 15.40
N ASN A 290 -12.51 34.18 14.20
CA ASN A 290 -11.19 33.61 13.95
C ASN A 290 -10.18 34.76 13.83
N ARG A 291 -8.90 34.46 13.57
CA ARG A 291 -7.89 35.49 13.34
C ARG A 291 -8.30 36.40 12.17
N ALA A 292 -8.12 37.71 12.33
CA ALA A 292 -8.49 38.68 11.30
C ALA A 292 -7.63 38.47 10.04
N GLU A 293 -8.25 38.60 8.87
CA GLU A 293 -7.58 38.37 7.59
C GLU A 293 -6.36 39.29 7.37
N ASN A 294 -6.47 40.54 7.80
CA ASN A 294 -5.37 41.51 7.72
C ASN A 294 -4.17 41.09 8.58
N ASP A 295 -4.41 40.53 9.76
CA ASP A 295 -3.35 40.06 10.66
C ASP A 295 -2.67 38.80 10.11
N CYS A 296 -3.44 37.91 9.49
CA CYS A 296 -2.90 36.75 8.77
C CYS A 296 -1.99 37.21 7.62
N LYS A 297 -2.43 38.18 6.80
CA LYS A 297 -1.61 38.75 5.71
C LYS A 297 -0.35 39.43 6.24
N ALA A 298 -0.46 40.22 7.30
CA ALA A 298 0.68 40.94 7.90
C ALA A 298 1.76 39.99 8.46
N THR A 299 1.37 38.79 8.89
CA THR A 299 2.29 37.76 9.40
C THR A 299 2.71 36.73 8.35
N GLY A 300 2.38 36.95 7.07
CA GLY A 300 2.76 36.06 5.97
C GLY A 300 1.94 34.76 5.90
N HIS A 301 0.86 34.65 6.66
CA HIS A 301 -0.07 33.51 6.58
C HIS A 301 -1.03 33.68 5.39
N VAL A 302 -0.48 33.52 4.19
CA VAL A 302 -1.19 33.59 2.90
C VAL A 302 -0.97 32.30 2.10
N CYS A 303 -1.84 32.04 1.12
CA CYS A 303 -1.70 30.86 0.27
C CYS A 303 -0.37 30.87 -0.49
N ASN A 304 0.15 29.68 -0.76
CA ASN A 304 1.35 29.53 -1.57
C ASN A 304 1.16 30.19 -2.95
N PRO A 305 2.17 30.86 -3.53
CA PRO A 305 2.07 31.47 -4.86
C PRO A 305 1.70 30.49 -5.99
N LEU A 306 1.91 29.18 -5.79
CA LEU A 306 1.55 28.14 -6.76
C LEU A 306 0.08 27.74 -6.70
N CYS A 307 -0.67 28.21 -5.69
CA CYS A 307 -2.10 27.98 -5.58
C CYS A 307 -2.88 28.85 -6.57
N SER A 308 -3.98 28.31 -7.07
CA SER A 308 -4.96 29.08 -7.83
C SER A 308 -5.73 30.07 -6.95
N LEU A 309 -6.60 30.87 -7.57
CA LEU A 309 -7.52 31.78 -6.87
C LEU A 309 -8.63 31.07 -6.08
N GLU A 310 -8.69 29.73 -6.09
CA GLU A 310 -9.67 28.95 -5.33
C GLU A 310 -9.35 28.83 -3.84
N GLY A 311 -8.17 29.30 -3.44
CA GLY A 311 -7.70 29.32 -2.06
C GLY A 311 -6.88 28.09 -1.67
N CYS A 312 -6.65 27.97 -0.36
CA CYS A 312 -5.81 26.93 0.20
C CYS A 312 -6.27 26.54 1.61
N TRP A 313 -5.91 25.33 2.01
CA TRP A 313 -6.17 24.74 3.33
C TRP A 313 -5.06 25.04 4.35
N GLY A 314 -3.98 25.70 3.93
CA GLY A 314 -2.73 25.94 4.66
C GLY A 314 -1.67 26.62 3.78
N PRO A 315 -0.47 26.88 4.31
CA PRO A 315 0.59 27.62 3.61
C PRO A 315 1.35 26.81 2.54
N GLU A 316 1.29 25.49 2.57
CA GLU A 316 2.19 24.65 1.76
C GLU A 316 1.67 24.49 0.32
N PRO A 317 2.53 24.21 -0.68
CA PRO A 317 2.09 23.95 -2.05
C PRO A 317 1.16 22.72 -2.20
N ARG A 318 1.14 21.83 -1.21
CA ARG A 318 0.23 20.68 -1.11
C ARG A 318 -1.13 21.00 -0.48
N ASP A 319 -1.29 22.21 0.04
CA ASP A 319 -2.51 22.65 0.70
C ASP A 319 -3.39 23.47 -0.25
N CYS A 320 -2.96 23.72 -1.49
CA CYS A 320 -3.77 24.40 -2.49
C CYS A 320 -5.04 23.61 -2.81
N VAL A 321 -6.18 24.31 -2.98
CA VAL A 321 -7.41 23.69 -3.50
C VAL A 321 -7.21 23.20 -4.94
N SER A 322 -6.53 24.00 -5.74
CA SER A 322 -6.03 23.62 -7.06
C SER A 322 -4.76 24.40 -7.40
N CYS A 323 -3.92 23.84 -8.26
CA CYS A 323 -2.67 24.47 -8.69
C CYS A 323 -2.92 25.48 -9.82
N GLN A 324 -2.13 26.55 -9.85
CA GLN A 324 -2.17 27.51 -10.94
C GLN A 324 -1.68 26.92 -12.27
N ASN A 325 -0.62 26.09 -12.20
CA ASN A 325 0.04 25.50 -13.37
C ASN A 325 -0.08 23.97 -13.37
N VAL A 326 0.88 23.29 -12.72
CA VAL A 326 1.01 21.82 -12.75
C VAL A 326 1.15 21.27 -11.33
N SER A 327 0.79 20.00 -11.16
CA SER A 327 0.92 19.27 -9.91
C SER A 327 1.77 18.03 -10.08
N ARG A 328 2.51 17.67 -9.02
CA ARG A 328 3.19 16.37 -8.90
C ARG A 328 2.59 15.65 -7.70
N GLY A 329 1.78 14.63 -7.98
CA GLY A 329 0.99 13.97 -6.93
C GLY A 329 0.03 14.98 -6.30
N ARG A 330 0.24 15.32 -5.02
CA ARG A 330 -0.60 16.27 -4.27
C ARG A 330 0.02 17.66 -4.11
N GLU A 331 1.22 17.88 -4.64
CA GLU A 331 1.95 19.13 -4.44
C GLU A 331 1.97 19.95 -5.73
N CYS A 332 1.63 21.23 -5.64
CA CYS A 332 1.77 22.17 -6.75
C CYS A 332 3.25 22.47 -6.99
N VAL A 333 3.68 22.45 -8.25
CA VAL A 333 5.07 22.71 -8.64
C VAL A 333 5.13 23.72 -9.77
N GLU A 334 6.20 24.52 -9.83
CA GLU A 334 6.38 25.55 -10.86
C GLU A 334 6.45 24.96 -12.27
N LYS A 335 7.13 23.83 -12.42
CA LYS A 335 7.43 23.19 -13.70
C LYS A 335 7.41 21.67 -13.60
N CYS A 336 6.99 21.02 -14.68
CA CYS A 336 7.17 19.58 -14.85
C CYS A 336 8.62 19.29 -15.24
N ASN A 337 9.37 18.66 -14.35
CA ASN A 337 10.64 18.04 -14.72
C ASN A 337 10.44 16.52 -14.74
N ILE A 338 10.52 15.94 -15.93
CA ILE A 338 10.32 14.50 -16.17
C ILE A 338 11.42 13.68 -15.48
N LEU A 339 12.59 14.29 -15.23
CA LEU A 339 13.73 13.66 -14.54
C LEU A 339 13.60 13.65 -13.01
N ASP A 340 12.73 14.50 -12.44
CA ASP A 340 12.48 14.57 -10.99
C ASP A 340 11.31 13.64 -10.57
N GLY A 341 10.98 12.64 -11.39
CA GLY A 341 9.94 11.65 -11.15
C GLY A 341 10.51 10.24 -11.03
N CYS A 342 9.91 9.42 -10.17
CA CYS A 342 10.19 7.98 -10.14
C CYS A 342 9.63 7.34 -11.42
N ALA A 343 10.46 6.60 -12.16
CA ALA A 343 10.03 5.77 -13.29
C ALA A 343 9.93 4.30 -12.86
N GLY A 344 8.76 3.67 -13.04
CA GLY A 344 8.57 2.23 -12.83
C GLY A 344 7.13 1.81 -12.45
N LEU A 345 6.74 0.59 -12.85
CA LEU A 345 5.59 -0.14 -12.32
C LEU A 345 5.98 -0.73 -10.95
N GLY A 346 5.46 -0.14 -9.86
CA GLY A 346 5.78 -0.57 -8.49
C GLY A 346 6.84 0.30 -7.82
N LEU A 347 6.55 0.73 -6.59
CA LEU A 347 7.39 1.60 -5.74
C LEU A 347 8.61 0.84 -5.16
N GLU A 348 9.51 0.32 -6.00
CA GLU A 348 10.77 -0.30 -5.54
C GLU A 348 12.01 0.57 -5.78
N GLY A 349 11.84 1.84 -6.15
CA GLY A 349 12.95 2.71 -6.58
C GLY A 349 13.13 4.03 -5.83
N CYS A 350 12.46 4.27 -4.70
CA CYS A 350 12.67 5.51 -3.95
C CYS A 350 14.04 5.45 -3.25
N ALA A 351 15.03 6.13 -3.82
CA ALA A 351 16.27 6.44 -3.11
C ALA A 351 15.89 7.26 -1.86
N THR A 352 15.92 6.60 -0.70
CA THR A 352 15.96 7.30 0.58
C THR A 352 17.16 8.24 0.53
N ASN A 353 16.94 9.52 0.83
CA ASN A 353 18.02 10.45 1.12
C ASN A 353 18.91 9.85 2.22
N GLY A 354 19.96 9.15 1.81
CA GLY A 354 21.01 8.67 2.69
C GLY A 354 21.84 9.87 3.16
N PRO A 355 22.42 9.81 4.38
CA PRO A 355 23.18 10.93 4.92
C PRO A 355 24.34 11.24 3.99
N LYS A 356 24.48 12.52 3.60
CA LYS A 356 25.64 13.03 2.86
C LYS A 356 26.87 12.89 3.76
N ILE A 357 27.52 11.74 3.71
CA ILE A 357 28.88 11.57 4.22
C ILE A 357 29.79 12.23 3.18
N PRO A 358 30.62 13.22 3.55
CA PRO A 358 31.47 13.92 2.58
C PRO A 358 32.47 12.94 1.96
N SER A 359 32.56 12.95 0.62
CA SER A 359 33.41 12.11 -0.25
C SER A 359 34.93 12.31 -0.08
N ILE A 360 35.39 12.60 1.13
CA ILE A 360 36.81 12.71 1.47
C ILE A 360 37.27 11.45 2.24
N ALA A 361 36.36 10.74 2.92
CA ALA A 361 36.71 9.55 3.71
C ALA A 361 36.91 8.27 2.89
N THR A 362 36.25 8.11 1.74
CA THR A 362 36.36 6.90 0.89
C THR A 362 37.68 6.82 0.11
N GLY A 363 38.31 7.95 -0.20
CA GLY A 363 39.61 7.99 -0.88
C GLY A 363 40.78 7.53 0.02
N ILE A 364 40.74 7.89 1.30
CA ILE A 364 41.81 7.58 2.26
C ILE A 364 41.85 6.09 2.57
N VAL A 365 40.68 5.46 2.77
CA VAL A 365 40.59 4.02 3.06
C VAL A 365 40.98 3.18 1.85
N GLY A 366 40.55 3.56 0.63
CA GLY A 366 40.96 2.89 -0.60
C GLY A 366 42.47 3.02 -0.88
N GLY A 367 43.02 4.22 -0.66
CA GLY A 367 44.46 4.48 -0.81
C GLY A 367 45.31 3.68 0.19
N LEU A 368 44.92 3.65 1.47
CA LEU A 368 45.59 2.86 2.50
C LEU A 368 45.55 1.37 2.17
N PHE A 369 44.43 0.86 1.66
CA PHE A 369 44.31 -0.55 1.29
C PHE A 369 45.25 -0.93 0.13
N LEU A 370 45.36 -0.06 -0.89
CA LEU A 370 46.28 -0.23 -2.01
C LEU A 370 47.75 -0.21 -1.57
N ILE A 371 48.12 0.69 -0.65
CA ILE A 371 49.49 0.77 -0.10
C ILE A 371 49.82 -0.50 0.69
N VAL A 372 48.90 -1.01 1.50
CA VAL A 372 49.10 -2.26 2.27
C VAL A 372 49.26 -3.45 1.34
N LEU A 373 48.48 -3.54 0.25
CA LEU A 373 48.61 -4.62 -0.74
C LEU A 373 49.96 -4.56 -1.47
N LEU A 374 50.43 -3.37 -1.84
CA LEU A 374 51.75 -3.19 -2.45
C LEU A 374 52.88 -3.57 -1.48
N ALA A 375 52.80 -3.16 -0.22
CA ALA A 375 53.78 -3.51 0.80
C ALA A 375 53.84 -5.03 1.06
N LEU A 376 52.68 -5.70 1.12
CA LEU A 376 52.60 -7.17 1.22
C LEU A 376 53.19 -7.86 -0.02
N GLY A 377 52.89 -7.35 -1.22
CA GLY A 377 53.47 -7.87 -2.47
C GLY A 377 54.99 -7.78 -2.49
N ILE A 378 55.56 -6.62 -2.12
CA ILE A 378 57.00 -6.40 -2.03
C ILE A 378 57.62 -7.31 -0.94
N GLY A 379 56.98 -7.44 0.22
CA GLY A 379 57.42 -8.31 1.30
C GLY A 379 57.50 -9.79 0.87
N LEU A 380 56.46 -10.28 0.17
CA LEU A 380 56.46 -11.63 -0.37
C LEU A 380 57.52 -11.84 -1.45
N PHE A 381 57.74 -10.83 -2.31
CA PHE A 381 58.78 -10.87 -3.34
C PHE A 381 60.19 -10.93 -2.72
N MET A 382 60.47 -10.07 -1.74
CA MET A 382 61.74 -10.08 -1.00
C MET A 382 61.95 -11.41 -0.25
N ARG A 383 60.89 -11.94 0.38
CA ARG A 383 60.95 -13.23 1.08
C ARG A 383 61.25 -14.37 0.11
N ARG A 384 60.62 -14.40 -1.08
CA ARG A 384 60.95 -15.38 -2.14
C ARG A 384 62.40 -15.25 -2.57
N ARG A 385 62.88 -14.03 -2.81
CA ARG A 385 64.27 -13.77 -3.24
C ARG A 385 65.28 -14.18 -2.17
N HIS A 386 64.96 -13.95 -0.90
CA HIS A 386 65.78 -14.36 0.24
C HIS A 386 65.81 -15.89 0.42
N ILE A 387 64.67 -16.57 0.21
CA ILE A 387 64.62 -18.05 0.20
C ILE A 387 65.45 -18.63 -0.94
N VAL A 388 65.36 -18.04 -2.14
CA VAL A 388 66.18 -18.46 -3.29
C VAL A 388 67.66 -18.26 -3.01
N ARG A 389 68.07 -17.10 -2.47
CA ARG A 389 69.46 -16.83 -2.05
C ARG A 389 69.97 -17.80 -0.99
N LYS A 390 69.14 -18.13 0.02
CA LYS A 390 69.50 -19.15 1.02
C LYS A 390 69.68 -20.54 0.40
N ARG A 391 68.87 -20.90 -0.60
CA ARG A 391 68.99 -22.19 -1.30
C ARG A 391 70.21 -22.25 -2.21
N THR A 392 70.56 -21.16 -2.90
CA THR A 392 71.81 -21.10 -3.69
C THR A 392 73.05 -21.11 -2.80
N LEU A 393 73.04 -20.41 -1.66
CA LEU A 393 74.17 -20.44 -0.72
C LEU A 393 74.41 -21.84 -0.11
N ARG A 394 73.35 -22.60 0.21
CA ARG A 394 73.50 -23.99 0.68
C ARG A 394 74.12 -24.91 -0.38
N ARG A 395 73.77 -24.72 -1.66
CA ARG A 395 74.38 -25.49 -2.76
C ARG A 395 75.88 -25.20 -2.90
N LEU A 396 76.27 -23.92 -2.81
CA LEU A 396 77.68 -23.53 -2.86
C LEU A 396 78.49 -24.01 -1.66
N LEU A 397 77.89 -24.12 -0.47
CA LEU A 397 78.55 -24.70 0.70
C LEU A 397 78.74 -26.22 0.55
N GLN A 398 77.77 -26.94 -0.02
CA GLN A 398 77.92 -28.37 -0.32
C GLN A 398 78.99 -28.65 -1.38
N GLU A 399 79.11 -27.81 -2.42
CA GLU A 399 80.21 -27.95 -3.39
C GLU A 399 81.59 -27.67 -2.78
N ARG A 400 81.66 -26.81 -1.74
CA ARG A 400 82.92 -26.55 -1.01
C ARG A 400 83.32 -27.67 -0.05
N GLU A 401 82.35 -28.38 0.53
CA GLU A 401 82.65 -29.58 1.34
C GLU A 401 83.14 -30.74 0.45
N VAL A 402 82.51 -30.97 -0.71
CA VAL A 402 82.90 -32.02 -1.66
C VAL A 402 84.24 -31.76 -2.35
N SER A 403 84.67 -30.50 -2.50
CA SER A 403 85.99 -30.15 -3.05
C SER A 403 87.12 -30.09 -2.00
N SER A 404 86.82 -30.33 -0.72
CA SER A 404 87.82 -30.52 0.34
C SER A 404 88.12 -31.99 0.65
N GLU A 405 87.42 -32.91 0.00
CA GLU A 405 87.58 -34.37 0.11
C GLU A 405 88.09 -35.04 -1.19
N SER A 406 88.67 -34.25 -2.12
CA SER A 406 89.34 -34.74 -3.33
C SER A 406 90.82 -34.37 -3.39
#